data_AF-A0AAV0TWJ1-F1
#
_entry.id   AF-A0AAV0TWJ1-F1
#
_cell.length_a   1.000
_cell.length_b   1.000
_cell.length_c   1.000
_cell.angle_alpha   90.00
_cell.angle_beta   90.00
_cell.angle_gamma   90.00
#
_symmetry.space_group_name_H-M   'P 1'
#
loop_
_entity.id
_entity.type
_entity.pdbx_description
1 polymer ?
#
loop_
_entity_poly.entity_id
_entity_poly.type
_entity_poly.pdbx_seq_one_letter_code
_entity_poly.pdbx_strand_id
1 'polypeptide(L)'
;MALLNKRKEVLRLYRQILLVSRMFPHCNDQGQLWSSVLQKNARMEIEQNRYETDGETISKRILFGWKCLQEVQEKMMEKQQELSSHGVDPDT
;
A
#
# COMPACT_ATOMS: atom_id res chain seq x y z
N MET A 1 -6.00 26.05 5.71
CA MET A 1 -5.60 24.66 5.39
C MET A 1 -4.61 24.70 4.25
N ALA A 2 -3.37 24.26 4.47
CA ALA A 2 -2.31 24.35 3.46
C ALA A 2 -2.75 23.65 2.17
N LEU A 3 -2.67 24.35 1.04
CA LEU A 3 -2.94 23.79 -0.29
C LEU A 3 -1.95 22.65 -0.51
N LEU A 4 -2.38 21.42 -0.25
CA LEU A 4 -1.53 20.25 -0.35
C LEU A 4 -1.05 20.15 -1.81
N ASN A 5 0.26 20.24 -2.02
CA ASN A 5 0.81 20.10 -3.35
C ASN A 5 0.59 18.65 -3.81
N LYS A 6 -0.38 18.43 -4.70
CA LYS A 6 -0.81 17.12 -5.18
C LYS A 6 0.35 16.26 -5.67
N ARG A 7 1.36 16.84 -6.33
CA ARG A 7 2.55 16.11 -6.77
C ARG A 7 3.36 15.55 -5.60
N LYS A 8 3.55 16.36 -4.53
CA LYS A 8 4.22 15.90 -3.32
C LYS A 8 3.43 14.77 -2.65
N GLU A 9 2.11 14.88 -2.65
CA GLU A 9 1.25 13.89 -2.01
C GLU A 9 1.22 12.55 -2.78
N VAL A 10 1.15 12.58 -4.11
CA VAL A 10 1.31 11.37 -4.95
C VAL A 10 2.65 10.69 -4.67
N LEU A 11 3.75 11.45 -4.58
CA LEU A 11 5.07 10.88 -4.27
C LEU A 11 5.14 10.31 -2.86
N ARG A 12 4.48 10.94 -1.89
CA ARG A 12 4.41 10.44 -0.51
C ARG A 12 3.65 9.12 -0.46
N LEU A 13 2.47 9.06 -1.08
CA LEU A 13 1.67 7.85 -1.21
C LEU A 13 2.46 6.74 -1.89
N TYR A 14 3.12 7.03 -3.02
CA TYR A 14 3.94 6.04 -3.74
C TYR A 14 5.04 5.44 -2.87
N ARG A 15 5.83 6.28 -2.17
CA ARG A 15 6.88 5.80 -1.27
C ARG A 15 6.32 4.93 -0.14
N GLN A 16 5.15 5.30 0.39
CA GLN A 16 4.52 4.52 1.44
C GLN A 16 4.05 3.15 0.92
N ILE A 17 3.47 3.10 -0.29
CA ILE A 17 3.12 1.84 -0.96
C ILE A 17 4.36 0.95 -1.11
N LEU A 18 5.49 1.50 -1.58
CA LEU A 18 6.73 0.73 -1.72
C LEU A 18 7.21 0.16 -0.38
N LEU A 19 7.14 0.95 0.70
CA LEU A 19 7.54 0.53 2.03
C LEU A 19 6.64 -0.60 2.55
N VAL A 20 5.33 -0.41 2.51
CA VAL A 20 4.34 -1.39 2.99
C VAL A 20 4.40 -2.68 2.16
N SER A 21 4.62 -2.58 0.85
CA SER A 21 4.76 -3.75 -0.04
C SER A 21 5.90 -4.67 0.38
N ARG A 22 6.96 -4.17 1.03
CA ARG A 22 8.08 -4.99 1.50
C ARG A 22 7.72 -5.91 2.67
N MET A 23 6.58 -5.65 3.33
CA MET A 23 6.07 -6.49 4.42
C MET A 23 5.38 -7.78 3.93
N PHE A 24 5.33 -8.01 2.61
CA PHE A 24 4.76 -9.21 2.00
C PHE A 24 5.87 -10.18 1.56
N PRO A 25 6.33 -11.10 2.42
CA PRO A 25 7.45 -12.00 2.11
C PRO A 25 7.07 -13.18 1.22
N HIS A 26 5.78 -13.45 1.03
CA HIS A 26 5.29 -14.65 0.34
C HIS A 26 5.09 -14.43 -1.16
N CYS A 27 5.18 -15.51 -1.93
CA CYS A 27 4.81 -15.52 -3.34
C CYS A 27 3.30 -15.69 -3.53
N ASN A 28 2.79 -15.23 -4.67
CA ASN A 28 1.46 -15.55 -5.16
C ASN A 28 1.41 -16.96 -5.78
N ASP A 29 0.23 -17.38 -6.24
CA ASP A 29 0.01 -18.71 -6.83
C ASP A 29 0.81 -18.95 -8.12
N GLN A 30 1.31 -17.88 -8.75
CA GLN A 30 2.16 -17.93 -9.94
C GLN A 30 3.66 -17.96 -9.59
N GLY A 31 4.01 -18.08 -8.30
CA GLY A 31 5.40 -18.09 -7.81
C GLY A 31 6.07 -16.71 -7.77
N GLN A 32 5.33 -15.63 -7.98
CA GLN A 32 5.86 -14.26 -7.97
C GLN A 32 5.78 -13.64 -6.59
N LEU A 33 6.85 -12.99 -6.13
CA LEU A 33 6.86 -12.30 -4.85
C LEU A 33 5.82 -11.17 -4.82
N TRP A 34 4.90 -11.18 -3.85
CA TRP A 34 3.85 -10.17 -3.74
C TRP A 34 4.40 -8.75 -3.69
N SER A 35 5.51 -8.52 -2.97
CA SER A 35 6.15 -7.21 -2.92
C SER A 35 6.54 -6.68 -4.31
N SER A 36 7.07 -7.55 -5.19
CA SER A 36 7.44 -7.17 -6.56
C SER A 36 6.21 -6.84 -7.41
N VAL A 37 5.16 -7.66 -7.31
CA VAL A 37 3.91 -7.45 -8.03
C VAL A 37 3.26 -6.13 -7.62
N LEU A 38 3.15 -5.86 -6.32
CA LEU A 38 2.56 -4.63 -5.78
C LEU A 38 3.33 -3.38 -6.22
N GLN A 39 4.66 -3.41 -6.13
CA GLN A 39 5.51 -2.30 -6.56
C GLN A 39 5.39 -2.02 -8.07
N LYS A 40 5.35 -3.08 -8.90
CA LYS A 40 5.15 -2.97 -10.34
C LYS A 40 3.78 -2.36 -10.67
N ASN A 41 2.73 -2.82 -10.00
CA ASN A 41 1.38 -2.32 -10.20
C ASN A 41 1.25 -0.85 -9.79
N ALA A 42 1.79 -0.48 -8.63
CA ALA A 42 1.78 0.90 -8.16
C ALA A 42 2.51 1.85 -9.13
N ARG A 43 3.66 1.41 -9.67
CA ARG A 43 4.38 2.17 -10.69
C ARG A 43 3.57 2.31 -11.97
N MET A 44 2.95 1.22 -12.43
CA MET A 44 2.12 1.21 -13.63
C MET A 44 0.95 2.19 -13.51
N GLU A 45 0.25 2.17 -12.38
CA GLU A 45 -0.91 3.05 -12.15
C GLU A 45 -0.52 4.53 -12.17
N ILE A 46 0.60 4.89 -11.52
CA ILE A 46 1.07 6.29 -11.50
C ILE A 46 1.51 6.74 -12.90
N GLU A 47 2.25 5.90 -13.63
CA GLU A 47 2.70 6.23 -14.99
C GLU A 47 1.53 6.36 -15.96
N GLN A 48 0.50 5.51 -15.85
CA GLN A 48 -0.71 5.62 -16.68
C GLN A 48 -1.46 6.93 -16.45
N ASN A 49 -1.37 7.52 -15.27
CA ASN A 49 -2.08 8.75 -14.90
C ASN A 49 -1.16 9.98 -14.84
N ARG A 50 0.10 9.89 -15.30
CA ARG A 50 1.11 10.97 -15.18
C ARG A 50 0.72 12.30 -15.84
N TYR A 51 -0.14 12.24 -16.85
CA TYR A 51 -0.61 13.41 -17.61
C TYR A 51 -2.01 13.86 -17.17
N GLU A 52 -2.57 13.28 -16.12
CA GLU A 52 -3.83 13.76 -15.56
C GLU A 52 -3.65 15.21 -15.08
N THR A 53 -4.56 16.07 -15.51
CA THR A 53 -4.59 17.49 -15.16
C THR A 53 -5.82 17.86 -14.34
N ASP A 54 -6.86 17.02 -14.34
CA ASP A 54 -8.06 17.29 -13.56
C ASP A 54 -7.76 17.23 -12.05
N GLY A 55 -7.95 18.37 -11.42
CA GLY A 55 -7.61 18.57 -10.03
C GLY A 55 -8.46 17.73 -9.08
N GLU A 56 -9.72 17.44 -9.44
CA GLU A 56 -10.62 16.65 -8.61
C GLU A 56 -10.29 15.16 -8.70
N THR A 57 -10.07 14.65 -9.91
CA THR A 57 -9.64 13.27 -10.18
C THR A 57 -8.35 12.93 -9.45
N ILE A 58 -7.34 13.81 -9.51
CA ILE A 58 -6.08 13.61 -8.77
C ILE A 58 -6.34 13.52 -7.26
N SER A 59 -7.16 14.43 -6.71
CA SER A 59 -7.49 14.42 -5.28
C SER A 59 -8.23 13.15 -4.85
N LYS A 60 -9.21 12.70 -5.64
CA LYS A 60 -9.96 11.46 -5.36
C LYS A 60 -9.06 10.23 -5.39
N ARG A 61 -8.17 10.14 -6.38
CA ARG A 61 -7.20 9.04 -6.49
C ARG A 61 -6.24 9.00 -5.30
N ILE A 62 -5.70 10.15 -4.89
CA ILE A 62 -4.85 10.25 -3.70
C ILE A 62 -5.61 9.77 -2.45
N LEU A 63 -6.83 10.28 -2.24
CA LEU A 63 -7.65 9.92 -1.09
C LEU A 63 -7.94 8.41 -1.06
N PHE A 64 -8.36 7.85 -2.19
CA PHE A 64 -8.67 6.43 -2.30
C PHE A 64 -7.42 5.57 -2.11
N GLY A 65 -6.28 5.96 -2.68
CA GLY A 65 -5.02 5.25 -2.50
C GLY A 65 -4.56 5.22 -1.04
N TRP A 66 -4.70 6.32 -0.30
CA TRP A 66 -4.43 6.33 1.15
C TRP A 66 -5.39 5.44 1.93
N LYS A 67 -6.68 5.46 1.60
CA LYS A 67 -7.68 4.60 2.24
C LYS A 67 -7.35 3.12 2.03
N CYS A 68 -7.08 2.71 0.79
CA CYS A 68 -6.70 1.32 0.50
C CYS A 68 -5.42 0.91 1.23
N LEU A 69 -4.42 1.79 1.29
CA LEU A 69 -3.19 1.52 2.00
C LEU A 69 -3.44 1.33 3.50
N GLN A 70 -4.27 2.16 4.12
CA GLN A 70 -4.65 2.04 5.52
C GLN A 70 -5.36 0.70 5.79
N GLU A 71 -6.34 0.33 4.98
CA GLU A 71 -7.05 -0.96 5.09
C GLU A 71 -6.09 -2.15 4.97
N VAL A 72 -5.09 -2.06 4.09
CA VAL A 72 -4.05 -3.10 3.95
C VAL A 72 -3.18 -3.19 5.20
N GLN A 73 -2.78 -2.06 5.77
CA GLN A 73 -1.97 -2.04 6.99
C GLN A 73 -2.75 -2.58 8.19
N GLU A 74 -4.02 -2.22 8.34
CA GLU A 74 -4.91 -2.73 9.38
C GLU A 74 -5.01 -4.25 9.32
N LYS A 75 -5.33 -4.81 8.14
CA LYS A 75 -5.41 -6.27 7.95
C LYS A 75 -4.09 -6.99 8.20
N MET A 76 -2.96 -6.38 7.86
CA MET A 76 -1.65 -6.96 8.18
C MET A 76 -1.40 -6.98 9.69
N MET A 77 -1.77 -5.90 10.39
CA MET A 77 -1.62 -5.82 11.84
C MET A 77 -2.51 -6.83 12.57
N GLU A 78 -3.78 -6.96 12.16
CA GLU A 78 -4.71 -7.97 12.68
C GLU A 78 -4.12 -9.37 12.53
N LYS A 79 -3.63 -9.71 11.33
CA LYS A 79 -3.03 -11.02 11.07
C LYS A 79 -1.74 -11.27 11.86
N GLN A 80 -0.92 -10.24 12.07
CA GLN A 80 0.27 -10.35 12.93
C GLN A 80 -0.11 -10.57 14.40
N GLN A 81 -1.16 -9.91 14.89
CA GLN A 81 -1.66 -10.10 16.26
C GLN A 81 -2.21 -11.51 16.45
N GLU A 82 -2.99 -12.03 15.51
CA GLU A 82 -3.49 -13.41 15.51
C GLU A 82 -2.35 -14.43 15.59
N LEU A 83 -1.32 -14.28 14.76
CA LEU A 83 -0.14 -15.15 14.77
C LEU A 83 0.65 -15.06 16.09
N SER A 84 0.69 -13.88 16.71
CA SER A 84 1.42 -13.67 17.97
C SER A 84 0.63 -14.18 19.18
N SER A 85 -0.71 -14.10 19.17
CA SER A 85 -1.56 -14.58 20.25
C SER A 85 -1.70 -16.11 20.27
N HIS A 86 -1.61 -16.76 19.11
CA HIS A 86 -1.60 -18.24 19.00
C HIS A 86 -0.21 -18.86 19.20
N GLY A 87 0.82 -18.06 19.52
CA GLY A 87 2.20 -18.53 19.75
C GLY A 87 2.58 -18.74 21.21
N VAL A 88 1.63 -18.71 22.15
CA VAL A 88 1.86 -19.04 23.57
C VAL A 88 1.13 -20.34 23.88
N ASP A 89 1.81 -21.47 23.66
CA ASP A 89 1.44 -22.74 24.28
C ASP A 89 1.86 -22.69 25.77
N PRO A 90 0.93 -22.75 26.74
CA PRO A 90 1.27 -22.90 28.15
C PRO A 90 1.41 -24.39 28.47
N ASP A 91 2.43 -25.06 27.94
CA ASP A 91 2.85 -26.37 28.45
C ASP A 91 4.27 -26.70 27.97
N THR A 92 5.27 -26.28 28.75
CA THR A 92 6.55 -26.97 28.95
C THR A 92 7.05 -26.65 30.35
#